data_AF-A0A088B2S1-F1
#
_entry.id   AF-A0A088B2S1-F1
#
_cell.length_a   1.000
_cell.length_b   1.000
_cell.length_c   1.000
_cell.angle_alpha   90.00
_cell.angle_beta   90.00
_cell.angle_gamma   90.00
#
_symmetry.space_group_name_H-M   'P 1'
#
loop_
_entity.id
_entity.type
_entity.pdbx_description
1 polymer ?
#
loop_
_entity_poly.entity_id
_entity_poly.type
_entity_poly.pdbx_seq_one_letter_code
_entity_poly.pdbx_strand_id
1 'polypeptide(L)'
;MMKIIIMLNLTLSILLTMMKSPLISNIIILIQSMLLTTMINMINKTSWISFMLFILYIGGLMIIFLYISSIAFNEFNINKNYKNLINKINFILTMIYYLKWNFNLENFKFENNMLYEDNFYIFNMFILPNNILIYFMLTILLFMLILIIWMLKNNKGPLRQNIN
;
A
#
# COMPACT_ATOMS: atom_id res chain seq x y z
N MET A 1 -1.58 20.52 -5.79
CA MET A 1 -0.76 19.41 -5.28
C MET A 1 -1.51 18.08 -5.29
N MET A 2 -2.69 18.00 -4.66
CA MET A 2 -3.48 16.76 -4.62
C MET A 2 -3.69 16.13 -6.02
N LYS A 3 -4.09 16.90 -7.03
CA LYS A 3 -4.22 16.41 -8.42
C LYS A 3 -2.97 15.67 -8.93
N ILE A 4 -1.78 16.22 -8.68
CA ILE A 4 -0.50 15.67 -9.14
C ILE A 4 -0.23 14.34 -8.44
N ILE A 5 -0.47 14.27 -7.14
CA ILE A 5 -0.24 13.05 -6.38
C ILE A 5 -1.26 11.96 -6.76
N ILE A 6 -2.52 12.30 -7.07
CA ILE A 6 -3.50 11.33 -7.61
C ILE A 6 -2.98 10.76 -8.92
N MET A 7 -2.54 11.64 -9.83
CA MET A 7 -2.00 11.20 -11.12
C MET A 7 -0.79 10.29 -10.95
N LEU A 8 0.15 10.64 -10.07
CA LEU A 8 1.33 9.81 -9.79
C LEU A 8 0.96 8.46 -9.16
N ASN A 9 -0.04 8.42 -8.28
CA ASN A 9 -0.51 7.14 -7.72
C ASN A 9 -1.14 6.24 -8.78
N LEU A 10 -1.92 6.83 -9.71
CA LEU A 10 -2.51 6.09 -10.82
C LEU A 10 -1.47 5.55 -11.79
N THR A 11 -0.39 6.29 -12.06
CA THR A 11 0.68 5.77 -12.92
C THR A 11 1.41 4.62 -12.27
N LEU A 12 1.71 4.72 -10.97
CA LEU A 12 2.38 3.66 -10.23
C LEU A 12 1.53 2.39 -10.14
N SER A 13 0.21 2.50 -9.98
CA SER A 13 -0.68 1.34 -9.97
C SER A 13 -0.72 0.63 -11.34
N ILE A 14 -0.72 1.39 -12.44
CA ILE A 14 -0.65 0.81 -13.78
C ILE A 14 0.72 0.14 -13.99
N LEU A 15 1.82 0.79 -13.56
CA LEU A 15 3.17 0.22 -13.63
C LEU A 15 3.27 -1.09 -12.82
N LEU A 16 2.64 -1.15 -11.64
CA LEU A 16 2.61 -2.35 -10.80
C LEU A 16 2.10 -3.57 -11.56
N THR A 17 0.97 -3.44 -12.26
CA THR A 17 0.36 -4.56 -13.01
C THR A 17 1.23 -5.05 -14.17
N MET A 18 2.18 -4.23 -14.64
CA MET A 18 3.05 -4.56 -15.77
C MET A 18 4.38 -5.20 -15.34
N MET A 19 4.76 -5.10 -14.06
CA MET A 19 6.04 -5.63 -13.58
C MET A 19 5.96 -7.13 -13.30
N LYS A 20 6.94 -7.86 -13.81
CA LYS A 20 7.06 -9.31 -13.60
C LYS A 20 7.98 -9.70 -12.46
N SER A 21 8.97 -8.87 -12.16
CA SER A 21 9.96 -9.17 -11.12
C SER A 21 9.41 -8.77 -9.75
N PRO A 22 9.37 -9.70 -8.77
CA PRO A 22 8.76 -9.46 -7.46
C PRO A 22 9.49 -8.38 -6.65
N LEU A 23 10.80 -8.20 -6.87
CA LEU A 23 11.59 -7.16 -6.20
C LEU A 23 11.21 -5.75 -6.68
N ILE A 24 11.06 -5.55 -8.01
CA ILE A 24 10.66 -4.25 -8.58
C ILE A 24 9.21 -3.92 -8.20
N SER A 25 8.31 -4.91 -8.16
CA SER A 25 6.94 -4.66 -7.71
C SER A 25 6.91 -4.18 -6.25
N ASN A 26 7.73 -4.74 -5.35
CA ASN A 26 7.79 -4.28 -3.96
C ASN A 26 8.28 -2.83 -3.84
N ILE A 27 9.28 -2.44 -4.64
CA ILE A 27 9.77 -1.05 -4.68
C ILE A 27 8.67 -0.10 -5.15
N ILE A 28 7.89 -0.49 -6.16
CA ILE A 28 6.76 0.32 -6.66
C ILE A 28 5.68 0.46 -5.58
N ILE A 29 5.35 -0.61 -4.84
CA ILE A 29 4.36 -0.56 -3.75
C ILE A 29 4.84 0.38 -2.64
N LEU A 30 6.14 0.35 -2.28
CA LEU A 30 6.70 1.27 -1.29
C LEU A 30 6.50 2.73 -1.70
N ILE A 31 6.84 3.09 -2.94
CA ILE A 31 6.67 4.46 -3.44
C ILE A 31 5.17 4.84 -3.49
N GLN A 32 4.31 3.94 -3.94
CA GLN A 32 2.86 4.19 -3.99
C GLN A 32 2.27 4.39 -2.59
N SER A 33 2.72 3.62 -1.59
CA SER A 33 2.26 3.76 -0.21
C SER A 33 2.66 5.12 0.40
N MET A 34 3.87 5.61 0.12
CA MET A 34 4.33 6.95 0.54
C MET A 34 3.48 8.07 -0.08
N LEU A 35 3.15 7.96 -1.36
CA LEU A 35 2.28 8.92 -2.04
C LEU A 35 0.83 8.84 -1.54
N LEU A 36 0.35 7.67 -1.12
CA LEU A 36 -0.97 7.51 -0.51
C LEU A 36 -1.04 8.14 0.89
N THR A 37 -0.05 7.93 1.75
CA THR A 37 -0.06 8.49 3.12
C THR A 37 0.04 10.01 3.12
N THR A 38 0.84 10.57 2.20
CA THR A 38 0.90 12.02 2.00
C THR A 38 -0.43 12.60 1.52
N MET A 39 -1.20 11.86 0.73
CA MET A 39 -2.55 12.28 0.32
C MET A 39 -3.55 12.27 1.46
N ILE A 40 -3.53 11.21 2.27
CA ILE A 40 -4.42 11.08 3.41
C ILE A 40 -4.15 12.19 4.43
N ASN A 41 -2.88 12.56 4.62
CA ASN A 41 -2.50 13.70 5.46
C ASN A 41 -2.99 15.05 4.91
N MET A 42 -3.12 15.20 3.58
CA MET A 42 -3.65 16.43 2.98
C MET A 42 -5.18 16.52 3.07
N ILE A 43 -5.88 15.38 3.18
CA ILE A 43 -7.35 15.32 3.30
C ILE A 43 -7.79 15.47 4.75
N ASN A 44 -7.08 14.78 5.66
CA ASN A 44 -7.45 14.71 7.06
C ASN A 44 -6.85 15.88 7.84
N LYS A 45 -7.59 16.34 8.86
CA LYS A 45 -7.08 17.34 9.81
C LYS A 45 -5.97 16.77 10.69
N THR A 46 -6.10 15.51 11.08
CA THR A 46 -5.12 14.81 11.92
C THR A 46 -4.21 13.93 11.09
N SER A 47 -2.92 14.04 11.37
CA SER A 47 -1.89 13.21 10.76
C SER A 47 -1.85 11.78 11.34
N TRP A 48 -2.57 11.49 12.43
CA TRP A 48 -2.53 10.21 13.12
C TRP A 48 -2.92 9.03 12.23
N ILE A 49 -4.00 9.17 11.44
CA ILE A 49 -4.45 8.14 10.50
C ILE A 49 -3.40 7.92 9.39
N SER A 50 -2.82 8.99 8.85
CA SER A 50 -1.76 8.86 7.83
C SER A 50 -0.49 8.20 8.37
N PHE A 51 -0.12 8.47 9.62
CA PHE A 51 1.03 7.83 10.27
C PHE A 51 0.80 6.35 10.56
N MET A 52 -0.38 5.97 11.07
CA MET A 52 -0.69 4.55 11.32
C MET A 52 -0.68 3.73 10.04
N LEU A 53 -1.24 4.27 8.95
CA LEU A 53 -1.20 3.61 7.64
C LEU A 53 0.24 3.45 7.14
N PHE A 54 1.08 4.48 7.31
CA PHE A 54 2.48 4.44 6.90
C PHE A 54 3.25 3.30 7.57
N ILE A 55 3.14 3.18 8.89
CA ILE A 55 3.84 2.17 9.67
C ILE A 55 3.38 0.76 9.26
N LEU A 56 2.07 0.55 9.12
CA LEU A 56 1.50 -0.74 8.77
C LEU A 56 1.97 -1.22 7.39
N TYR A 57 1.95 -0.34 6.38
CA TYR A 57 2.38 -0.70 5.04
C TYR A 57 3.89 -0.97 4.97
N ILE A 58 4.73 -0.16 5.59
CA ILE A 58 6.19 -0.38 5.58
C ILE A 58 6.55 -1.66 6.33
N GLY A 59 5.96 -1.88 7.52
CA GLY A 59 6.21 -3.09 8.30
C GLY A 59 5.87 -4.37 7.54
N GLY A 60 4.70 -4.41 6.89
CA GLY A 60 4.30 -5.56 6.07
C GLY A 60 5.20 -5.77 4.84
N LEU A 61 5.59 -4.70 4.16
CA LEU A 61 6.44 -4.77 2.97
C LEU A 61 7.86 -5.24 3.28
N MET A 62 8.41 -4.90 4.46
CA MET A 62 9.74 -5.39 4.88
C MET A 62 9.76 -6.91 5.07
N ILE A 63 8.70 -7.50 5.62
CA ILE A 63 8.60 -8.97 5.82
C ILE A 63 8.53 -9.69 4.46
N ILE A 64 7.75 -9.15 3.53
CA ILE A 64 7.64 -9.68 2.16
C ILE A 64 8.98 -9.56 1.43
N PHE A 65 9.72 -8.47 1.60
CA PHE A 65 11.05 -8.28 1.04
C PHE A 65 12.04 -9.34 1.55
N LEU A 66 12.07 -9.60 2.86
CA LEU A 66 12.91 -10.65 3.45
C LEU A 66 12.59 -12.01 2.84
N TYR A 67 11.32 -12.37 2.73
CA TYR A 67 10.89 -13.65 2.16
C TYR A 67 11.35 -13.83 0.70
N ILE A 68 11.10 -12.85 -0.17
CA ILE A 68 11.47 -12.93 -1.59
C ILE A 68 12.98 -12.94 -1.77
N SER A 69 13.71 -12.12 -1.01
CA SER A 69 15.18 -12.11 -1.05
C SER A 69 15.79 -13.46 -0.67
N SER A 70 15.16 -14.21 0.24
CA SER A 70 15.63 -15.53 0.65
C SER A 70 15.37 -16.65 -0.37
N ILE A 71 14.41 -16.46 -1.29
CA ILE A 71 13.96 -17.52 -2.21
C ILE A 71 14.52 -17.36 -3.63
N ALA A 72 14.72 -16.13 -4.10
CA ALA A 72 15.01 -15.88 -5.52
C ALA A 72 16.06 -14.78 -5.71
N PHE A 73 17.24 -14.95 -5.10
CA PHE A 73 18.32 -13.98 -5.24
C PHE A 73 18.87 -13.88 -6.68
N ASN A 74 18.56 -14.82 -7.59
CA ASN A 74 19.26 -14.83 -8.87
C ASN A 74 18.46 -15.33 -10.08
N GLU A 75 17.49 -14.54 -10.53
CA GLU A 75 17.09 -14.50 -11.95
C GLU A 75 16.88 -13.05 -12.39
N PHE A 76 17.91 -12.22 -12.24
CA PHE A 76 17.99 -10.96 -12.99
C PHE A 76 18.24 -11.29 -14.47
N ASN A 77 17.22 -11.81 -15.15
CA ASN A 77 17.19 -11.93 -16.60
C ASN A 77 17.10 -10.51 -17.19
N ILE A 78 18.27 -9.90 -17.35
CA ILE A 78 18.54 -8.58 -17.94
C ILE A 78 18.14 -8.50 -19.42
N ASN A 79 17.81 -9.63 -20.04
CA ASN A 79 17.41 -9.73 -21.44
C ASN A 79 15.90 -9.52 -21.66
N LYS A 80 15.34 -8.43 -21.13
CA LYS A 80 13.92 -8.06 -21.38
C LYS A 80 13.84 -6.98 -22.45
N ASN A 81 12.91 -7.15 -23.39
CA ASN A 81 12.53 -6.20 -24.44
C ASN A 81 12.17 -4.82 -23.86
N TYR A 82 13.17 -3.97 -23.63
CA TYR A 82 13.02 -2.59 -23.14
C TYR A 82 12.12 -1.76 -24.05
N LYS A 83 12.11 -2.04 -25.36
CA LYS A 83 11.26 -1.36 -26.34
C LYS A 83 9.76 -1.47 -26.02
N ASN A 84 9.30 -2.63 -25.53
CA ASN A 84 7.90 -2.82 -25.14
C ASN A 84 7.56 -2.10 -23.83
N LEU A 85 8.50 -2.04 -22.89
CA LEU A 85 8.34 -1.26 -21.66
C LEU A 85 8.27 0.24 -21.95
N ILE A 86 9.15 0.76 -22.81
CA ILE A 86 9.19 2.18 -23.19
C ILE A 86 7.89 2.58 -23.90
N ASN A 87 7.38 1.77 -24.84
CA ASN A 87 6.11 2.07 -25.51
C ASN A 87 4.92 2.09 -24.54
N LYS A 88 4.88 1.18 -23.56
CA LYS A 88 3.85 1.18 -22.52
C LYS A 88 3.94 2.40 -21.61
N ILE A 89 5.15 2.79 -21.21
CA ILE A 89 5.37 4.00 -20.40
C ILE A 89 4.93 5.24 -21.16
N ASN A 90 5.26 5.35 -22.45
CA ASN A 90 4.84 6.47 -23.29
C ASN A 90 3.32 6.56 -23.42
N PHE A 91 2.62 5.43 -23.55
CA PHE A 91 1.15 5.42 -23.57
C PHE A 91 0.53 5.88 -22.24
N ILE A 92 1.14 5.52 -21.12
CA ILE A 92 0.69 5.99 -19.81
C ILE A 92 0.92 7.50 -19.70
N LEU A 93 2.07 8.00 -20.15
CA LEU A 93 2.39 9.43 -20.11
C LEU A 93 1.44 10.27 -20.97
N THR A 94 1.06 9.79 -22.15
CA THR A 94 0.07 10.49 -22.99
C THR A 94 -1.30 10.51 -22.34
N MET A 95 -1.74 9.41 -21.72
CA MET A 95 -3.01 9.37 -20.98
C MET A 95 -3.04 10.37 -19.82
N ILE A 96 -1.96 10.50 -19.05
CA ILE A 96 -1.88 11.50 -17.96
C ILE A 96 -2.00 12.91 -18.52
N TYR A 97 -1.32 13.20 -19.64
CA TYR A 97 -1.34 14.53 -20.24
C TYR A 97 -2.76 14.94 -20.63
N TYR A 98 -3.52 14.02 -21.23
CA TYR A 98 -4.95 14.24 -21.54
C TYR A 98 -5.80 14.41 -20.28
N LEU A 99 -5.59 13.58 -19.25
CA LEU A 99 -6.37 13.67 -18.01
C LEU A 99 -6.09 15.00 -17.28
N LYS A 100 -4.85 15.48 -17.26
CA LYS A 100 -4.47 16.75 -16.62
C LYS A 100 -5.29 17.93 -17.16
N TRP A 101 -5.60 17.94 -18.45
CA TRP A 101 -6.36 19.02 -19.10
C TRP A 101 -7.83 19.03 -18.66
N ASN A 102 -8.43 17.87 -18.39
CA ASN A 102 -9.87 17.76 -18.12
C ASN A 102 -10.24 17.73 -16.63
N PHE A 103 -9.28 17.48 -15.71
CA PHE A 103 -9.59 17.39 -14.28
C PHE A 103 -9.65 18.76 -13.59
N ASN A 104 -10.83 19.38 -13.60
CA ASN A 104 -11.17 20.51 -12.74
C ASN A 104 -11.47 20.05 -11.29
N LEU A 105 -10.43 19.67 -10.54
CA LEU A 105 -10.51 19.47 -9.08
C LEU A 105 -10.34 20.78 -8.27
N GLU A 106 -10.58 21.96 -8.85
CA GLU A 106 -10.44 23.25 -8.13
C GLU A 106 -11.52 23.45 -7.05
N ASN A 107 -12.61 22.70 -7.11
CA ASN A 107 -13.71 22.78 -6.14
C ASN A 107 -13.55 21.91 -4.89
N PHE A 108 -12.43 21.20 -4.71
CA PHE A 108 -12.15 20.50 -3.45
C PHE A 108 -11.54 21.45 -2.42
N LYS A 109 -12.20 22.58 -2.17
CA LYS A 109 -12.04 23.26 -0.89
C LYS A 109 -12.90 22.46 0.09
N PHE A 110 -12.29 21.48 0.74
CA PHE A 110 -12.84 20.95 1.98
C PHE A 110 -12.76 22.09 3.00
N GLU A 111 -13.76 22.99 3.00
CA GLU A 111 -14.01 23.92 4.10
C GLU A 111 -14.42 23.10 5.31
N ASN A 112 -13.40 22.61 5.99
CA ASN A 112 -13.59 21.81 7.17
C ASN A 112 -13.71 22.78 8.35
N ASN A 113 -14.85 23.46 8.44
CA ASN A 113 -15.16 24.46 9.48
C ASN A 113 -15.39 23.84 10.88
N MET A 114 -15.30 22.52 11.03
CA MET A 114 -15.43 21.86 12.32
C MET A 114 -14.15 22.03 13.15
N LEU A 115 -14.10 23.06 14.00
CA LEU A 115 -13.03 23.31 14.99
C LEU A 115 -12.92 22.23 16.08
N TYR A 116 -13.67 21.13 15.99
CA TYR A 116 -13.81 20.16 17.08
C TYR A 116 -12.77 19.04 17.02
N GLU A 117 -11.80 19.19 17.93
CA GLU A 117 -11.00 18.21 18.67
C GLU A 117 -10.75 16.84 18.03
N ASP A 118 -9.51 16.73 17.56
CA ASP A 118 -8.81 15.58 17.00
C ASP A 118 -8.93 14.24 17.76
N ASN A 119 -9.19 14.28 19.07
CA ASN A 119 -9.29 13.09 19.92
C ASN A 119 -10.70 12.50 20.03
N PHE A 120 -11.74 13.23 19.63
CA PHE A 120 -13.12 12.74 19.72
C PHE A 120 -13.38 11.57 18.79
N TYR A 121 -12.75 11.51 17.62
CA TYR A 121 -12.92 10.40 16.67
C TYR A 121 -12.43 9.07 17.23
N ILE A 122 -11.26 9.05 17.89
CA ILE A 122 -10.71 7.83 18.49
C ILE A 122 -11.55 7.40 19.68
N PHE A 123 -11.92 8.35 20.55
CA PHE A 123 -12.75 8.05 21.70
C PHE A 123 -14.14 7.52 21.29
N ASN A 124 -14.73 8.07 20.22
CA ASN A 124 -16.01 7.62 19.68
C ASN A 124 -15.97 6.21 19.07
N MET A 125 -14.78 5.65 18.78
CA MET A 125 -14.67 4.23 18.45
C MET A 125 -14.95 3.35 19.67
N PHE A 126 -14.58 3.83 20.86
CA PHE A 126 -14.72 3.11 22.14
C PHE A 126 -16.08 3.33 22.84
N ILE A 127 -17.02 3.99 22.18
CA ILE A 127 -18.38 4.23 22.70
C ILE A 127 -19.38 3.35 21.92
N LEU A 128 -20.47 2.92 22.56
CA LEU A 128 -21.56 2.26 21.85
C LEU A 128 -22.18 3.21 20.80
N PRO A 129 -22.53 2.73 19.59
CA PRO A 129 -22.54 1.33 19.13
C PRO A 129 -21.21 0.84 18.50
N ASN A 130 -20.24 1.71 18.27
CA ASN A 130 -19.01 1.40 17.53
C ASN A 130 -18.12 0.35 18.22
N ASN A 131 -18.21 0.20 19.55
CA ASN A 131 -17.53 -0.85 20.31
C ASN A 131 -17.74 -2.27 19.75
N ILE A 132 -18.90 -2.54 19.16
CA ILE A 132 -19.20 -3.85 18.57
C ILE A 132 -18.23 -4.17 17.43
N LEU A 133 -17.86 -3.17 16.62
CA LEU A 133 -16.87 -3.32 15.55
C LEU A 133 -15.48 -3.62 16.12
N ILE A 134 -15.11 -3.01 17.26
CA ILE A 134 -13.83 -3.29 17.92
C ILE A 134 -13.79 -4.75 18.40
N TYR A 135 -14.84 -5.23 19.06
CA TYR A 135 -14.91 -6.63 19.49
C TYR A 135 -14.83 -7.59 18.30
N PHE A 136 -15.52 -7.27 17.19
CA PHE A 136 -15.44 -8.07 15.98
C PHE A 136 -14.00 -8.12 15.42
N MET A 137 -13.30 -6.98 15.32
CA MET A 137 -11.91 -6.94 14.85
C MET A 137 -10.96 -7.74 15.75
N LEU A 138 -11.13 -7.68 17.07
CA LEU A 138 -10.34 -8.48 18.02
C LEU A 138 -10.56 -9.98 17.80
N THR A 139 -11.80 -10.42 17.58
CA THR A 139 -12.10 -11.84 17.32
C THR A 139 -11.46 -12.33 16.01
N ILE A 140 -11.46 -11.50 14.95
CA ILE A 140 -10.79 -11.83 13.69
C ILE A 140 -9.29 -11.99 13.90
N LEU A 141 -8.64 -11.04 14.58
CA LEU A 141 -7.20 -11.10 14.83
C LEU A 141 -6.82 -12.35 15.62
N LEU A 142 -7.61 -12.71 16.64
CA LEU A 142 -7.40 -13.93 17.43
C LEU A 142 -7.59 -15.20 16.59
N PHE A 143 -8.63 -15.24 15.75
CA PHE A 143 -8.86 -16.36 14.83
C PHE A 143 -7.71 -16.54 13.84
N MET A 144 -7.19 -15.44 13.27
CA MET A 144 -6.04 -15.46 12.37
C MET A 144 -4.79 -16.02 13.04
N LEU A 145 -4.52 -15.68 14.32
CA LEU A 145 -3.39 -16.24 15.07
C LEU A 145 -3.52 -17.75 15.26
N ILE A 146 -4.71 -18.26 15.61
CA ILE A 146 -4.96 -19.70 15.76
C ILE A 146 -4.73 -20.42 14.42
N LEU A 147 -5.24 -19.86 13.32
CA LEU A 147 -5.02 -20.41 11.98
C LEU A 147 -3.55 -20.46 11.61
N ILE A 148 -2.78 -19.40 11.90
CA ILE A 148 -1.33 -19.37 11.64
C ILE A 148 -0.62 -20.48 12.42
N ILE A 149 -0.93 -20.66 13.71
CA ILE A 149 -0.33 -21.74 14.53
C ILE A 149 -0.67 -23.11 13.96
N TRP A 150 -1.91 -23.31 13.50
CA TRP A 150 -2.32 -24.57 12.88
C TRP A 150 -1.59 -24.82 11.55
N MET A 151 -1.46 -23.80 10.70
CA MET A 151 -0.70 -23.88 9.45
C MET A 151 0.79 -24.19 9.69
N LEU A 152 1.39 -23.61 10.73
CA LEU A 152 2.81 -23.86 11.07
C LEU A 152 3.06 -25.29 11.56
N LYS A 153 2.08 -25.94 12.22
CA LYS A 153 2.22 -27.34 12.68
C LYS A 153 2.37 -28.35 11.54
N ASN A 154 1.96 -27.98 10.31
CA ASN A 154 1.94 -28.90 9.17
C ASN A 154 3.26 -28.96 8.37
N ASN A 155 4.33 -28.26 8.75
CA ASN A 155 5.60 -28.31 8.00
C ASN A 155 6.64 -29.24 8.64
N LYS A 156 6.71 -30.48 8.12
CA LYS A 156 7.89 -31.35 8.29
C LYS A 156 8.93 -30.97 7.24
N GLY A 157 9.92 -30.18 7.65
CA GLY A 157 11.15 -29.95 6.88
C GLY A 157 11.73 -28.56 7.13
N PRO A 158 13.04 -28.44 7.42
CA PRO A 158 13.69 -27.13 7.53
C PRO A 158 13.64 -26.42 6.17
N LEU A 159 13.35 -25.11 6.17
CA LEU A 159 13.43 -24.19 5.02
C LEU A 159 14.83 -24.13 4.37
N ARG A 160 15.81 -24.90 4.87
CA ARG A 160 17.13 -25.08 4.28
C ARG A 160 17.21 -26.50 3.72
N GLN A 161 17.28 -26.61 2.40
CA GLN A 161 17.78 -27.83 1.76
C GLN A 161 19.19 -28.08 2.31
N ASN A 162 19.39 -29.25 2.91
CA ASN A 162 20.74 -29.74 3.16
C ASN A 162 21.40 -29.89 1.80
N ILE A 163 22.42 -29.08 1.56
CA ILE A 163 23.31 -29.18 0.43
C ILE A 163 24.11 -30.46 0.64
N ASN A 164 23.75 -31.53 -0.07
CA ASN A 164 24.62 -32.66 -0.38
C ASN A 164 24.84 -32.66 -1.88
#